data_AF-A0A945GNU9-F1
#
_entry.id   AF-A0A945GNU9-F1
#
_cell.length_a   1.000
_cell.length_b   1.000
_cell.length_c   1.000
_cell.angle_alpha   90.00
_cell.angle_beta   90.00
_cell.angle_gamma   90.00
#
_symmetry.space_group_name_H-M   'P 1'
#
loop_
_entity.id
_entity.type
_entity.pdbx_description
1 polymer ?
#
loop_
_entity_poly.entity_id
_entity_poly.type
_entity_poly.pdbx_seq_one_letter_code
_entity_poly.pdbx_strand_id
1 'polypeptide(L)'
;MPDMELLIVITGVVVVVLFALRRFTRLVGWDCHECGKKVQFFDKVAPDRQEEILRYFRIHEKRDPDTSAIFVCDHCLMVYDDFSGEKKSMSGDDRSLCKICNSPSVWYLGNAVITGEMAEFRETNSEWVKEIECLRCERKPTPGDCVFCDTAIKPTGCRNCQTLYIWRQFEPSKYKFLVPLTDKAILQSSTDLTMGGL
;
A
#
# COMPACT_ATOMS: atom_id res chain seq x y z
N MET A 1 23.75 19.81 36.61
CA MET A 1 22.32 19.51 36.90
C MET A 1 21.28 20.37 36.16
N PRO A 2 21.58 21.42 35.36
CA PRO A 2 20.55 22.09 34.54
C PRO A 2 20.15 21.32 33.27
N ASP A 3 20.88 20.26 32.91
CA ASP A 3 20.67 19.51 31.65
C ASP A 3 19.41 18.64 31.66
N MET A 4 18.94 18.23 32.84
CA MET A 4 17.79 17.32 32.96
C MET A 4 16.45 18.05 32.79
N GLU A 5 16.30 19.25 33.36
CA GLU A 5 15.08 20.06 33.21
C GLU A 5 14.91 20.53 31.76
N LEU A 6 16.00 20.94 31.11
CA LEU A 6 15.99 21.32 29.70
C LEU A 6 15.60 20.14 28.81
N LEU A 7 16.08 18.93 29.08
CA LEU A 7 15.71 17.72 28.34
C LEU A 7 14.23 17.38 28.48
N ILE A 8 13.66 17.54 29.69
CA ILE A 8 12.23 17.29 29.95
C ILE A 8 11.37 18.30 29.19
N VAL A 9 11.74 19.58 29.20
CA VAL A 9 11.01 20.63 28.47
C VAL A 9 11.08 20.39 26.96
N ILE A 10 12.26 20.10 26.41
CA ILE A 10 12.43 19.80 24.98
C ILE A 10 11.60 18.57 24.60
N THR A 11 11.67 17.50 25.39
CA THR A 11 10.92 16.27 25.11
C THR A 11 9.42 16.52 25.16
N GLY A 12 8.93 17.25 26.17
CA GLY A 12 7.52 17.64 26.28
C GLY A 12 7.04 18.45 25.07
N VAL A 13 7.82 19.45 24.65
CA VAL A 13 7.50 20.26 23.45
C VAL A 13 7.47 19.40 22.20
N VAL A 14 8.46 18.52 22.00
CA VAL A 14 8.52 17.62 20.84
C VAL A 14 7.30 16.70 20.82
N VAL A 15 6.92 16.09 21.94
CA VAL A 15 5.73 15.22 22.03
C VAL A 15 4.45 15.98 21.67
N VAL A 16 4.28 17.20 22.20
CA VAL A 16 3.10 18.03 21.88
C VAL A 16 3.06 18.42 20.41
N VAL A 17 4.21 18.82 19.83
CA VAL A 17 4.31 19.16 18.41
C VAL A 17 4.00 17.95 17.53
N LEU A 18 4.57 16.78 17.84
CA LEU A 18 4.29 15.54 17.11
C LEU A 18 2.81 15.15 17.20
N PHE A 19 2.19 15.29 18.38
CA PHE A 19 0.77 15.04 18.56
C PHE A 19 -0.09 16.02 17.74
N ALA A 20 0.24 17.31 17.76
CA ALA A 20 -0.44 18.33 16.96
C ALA A 20 -0.31 18.07 15.46
N LEU A 21 0.89 17.70 14.98
CA LEU A 21 1.14 17.32 13.59
C LEU A 21 0.34 16.07 13.19
N ARG A 22 0.29 15.04 14.04
CA ARG A 22 -0.57 13.86 13.82
C ARG A 22 -2.05 14.25 13.73
N ARG A 23 -2.52 15.14 14.59
CA ARG A 23 -3.91 15.59 14.56
C ARG A 23 -4.22 16.43 13.32
N PHE A 24 -3.29 17.30 12.92
CA PHE A 24 -3.41 18.13 11.72
C PHE A 24 -3.44 17.29 10.44
N THR A 25 -2.56 16.29 10.31
CA THR A 25 -2.58 15.35 9.18
C THR A 25 -3.89 14.55 9.13
N ARG A 26 -4.47 14.16 10.27
CA ARG A 26 -5.82 13.54 10.33
C ARG A 26 -6.96 14.48 9.92
N LEU A 27 -6.76 15.79 9.99
CA LEU A 27 -7.73 16.81 9.59
C LEU A 27 -7.67 17.14 8.10
N VAL A 28 -6.46 17.34 7.56
CA VAL A 28 -6.26 17.68 6.14
C VAL A 28 -6.57 16.50 5.23
N GLY A 29 -6.31 15.28 5.69
CA GLY A 29 -6.49 14.06 4.91
C GLY A 29 -5.44 13.92 3.79
N TRP A 30 -5.28 12.69 3.32
CA TRP A 30 -4.35 12.36 2.24
C TRP A 30 -5.07 12.32 0.89
N ASP A 31 -4.35 12.52 -0.20
CA ASP A 31 -4.94 12.43 -1.54
C ASP A 31 -5.01 10.97 -1.99
N CYS A 32 -6.11 10.63 -2.66
CA CYS A 32 -6.25 9.40 -3.41
C CYS A 32 -5.33 9.48 -4.63
N HIS A 33 -4.48 8.48 -4.85
CA HIS A 33 -3.57 8.47 -5.99
C HIS A 33 -4.31 8.53 -7.34
N GLU A 34 -5.55 8.03 -7.40
CA GLU A 34 -6.30 7.85 -8.64
C GLU A 34 -6.94 9.17 -9.08
N CYS A 35 -7.58 9.88 -8.15
CA CYS A 35 -8.35 11.09 -8.47
C CYS A 35 -7.89 12.36 -7.74
N GLY A 36 -6.85 12.28 -6.91
CA GLY A 36 -6.35 13.41 -6.12
C GLY A 36 -7.30 13.93 -5.05
N LYS A 37 -8.46 13.30 -4.82
CA LYS A 37 -9.43 13.72 -3.80
C LYS A 37 -8.99 13.24 -2.42
N LYS A 38 -9.40 13.98 -1.39
CA LYS A 38 -9.12 13.59 0.00
C LYS A 38 -9.79 12.28 0.35
N VAL A 39 -9.00 11.39 0.90
CA VAL A 39 -9.47 10.17 1.54
C VAL A 39 -9.91 10.47 2.95
N GLN A 40 -10.81 9.62 3.46
CA GLN A 40 -11.23 9.65 4.85
C GLN A 40 -10.63 8.47 5.62
N PHE A 41 -10.48 8.64 6.93
CA PHE A 41 -10.16 7.54 7.82
C PHE A 41 -11.34 6.60 7.93
N PHE A 42 -11.06 5.33 8.18
CA PHE A 42 -12.09 4.29 8.29
C PHE A 42 -13.16 4.63 9.34
N ASP A 43 -12.76 5.18 10.48
CA ASP A 43 -13.68 5.62 11.56
C ASP A 43 -14.68 6.70 11.14
N LYS A 44 -14.44 7.41 10.03
CA LYS A 44 -15.35 8.40 9.44
C LYS A 44 -16.23 7.85 8.32
N VAL A 45 -15.96 6.62 7.85
CA VAL A 45 -16.80 5.93 6.86
C VAL A 45 -18.12 5.52 7.51
N ALA A 46 -19.22 5.50 6.76
CA ALA A 46 -20.51 5.08 7.29
C ALA A 46 -20.47 3.60 7.78
N PRO A 47 -21.16 3.23 8.88
CA PRO A 47 -21.02 1.90 9.50
C PRO A 47 -21.36 0.72 8.57
N ASP A 48 -22.32 0.88 7.67
CA ASP A 48 -22.69 -0.12 6.66
C ASP A 48 -21.53 -0.40 5.69
N ARG A 49 -20.84 0.66 5.27
CA ARG A 49 -19.68 0.60 4.38
C ARG A 49 -18.42 0.12 5.11
N GLN A 50 -18.29 0.44 6.40
CA GLN A 50 -17.23 -0.13 7.25
C GLN A 50 -17.34 -1.66 7.30
N GLU A 51 -18.53 -2.19 7.54
CA GLU A 51 -18.77 -3.64 7.58
C GLU A 51 -18.52 -4.31 6.22
N GLU A 52 -18.89 -3.65 5.11
CA GLU A 52 -18.59 -4.11 3.75
C GLU A 52 -17.07 -4.25 3.52
N ILE A 53 -16.29 -3.25 3.95
CA ILE A 53 -14.84 -3.24 3.85
C ILE A 53 -14.22 -4.34 4.74
N LEU A 54 -14.64 -4.47 6.00
CA LEU A 54 -14.13 -5.50 6.91
C LEU A 54 -14.48 -6.91 6.47
N ARG A 55 -15.63 -7.09 5.81
CA ARG A 55 -16.02 -8.36 5.22
C ARG A 55 -15.02 -8.81 4.16
N TYR A 56 -14.50 -7.91 3.31
CA TYR A 56 -13.47 -8.27 2.34
C TYR A 56 -12.24 -8.87 3.03
N PHE A 57 -11.70 -8.21 4.06
CA PHE A 57 -10.51 -8.70 4.76
C PHE A 57 -10.73 -10.06 5.43
N ARG A 58 -11.90 -10.26 6.04
CA ARG A 58 -12.24 -11.54 6.69
C ARG A 58 -12.42 -12.69 5.70
N ILE A 59 -13.06 -12.45 4.56
CA ILE A 59 -13.37 -13.52 3.58
C ILE A 59 -12.18 -13.80 2.65
N HIS A 60 -11.52 -12.75 2.13
CA HIS A 60 -10.50 -12.88 1.09
C HIS A 60 -9.08 -12.93 1.64
N GLU A 61 -8.79 -12.08 2.61
CA GLU A 61 -7.44 -12.00 3.20
C GLU A 61 -7.34 -12.86 4.48
N LYS A 62 -8.46 -13.40 4.97
CA LYS A 62 -8.56 -14.21 6.20
C LYS A 62 -7.82 -13.59 7.38
N ARG A 63 -8.00 -12.28 7.56
CA ARG A 63 -7.36 -11.50 8.62
C ARG A 63 -8.28 -10.45 9.20
N ASP A 64 -7.90 -9.92 10.36
CA ASP A 64 -8.52 -8.77 11.01
C ASP A 64 -7.59 -7.56 10.87
N PRO A 65 -7.91 -6.56 10.03
CA PRO A 65 -7.01 -5.47 9.71
C PRO A 65 -6.92 -4.43 10.83
N ASP A 66 -5.79 -3.72 10.93
CA ASP A 66 -5.72 -2.51 11.77
C ASP A 66 -6.55 -1.37 11.14
N THR A 67 -7.78 -1.24 11.62
CA THR A 67 -8.73 -0.22 11.16
C THR A 67 -8.25 1.21 11.36
N SER A 68 -7.32 1.47 12.28
CA SER A 68 -6.76 2.80 12.50
C SER A 68 -5.84 3.26 11.37
N ALA A 69 -5.32 2.30 10.61
CA ALA A 69 -4.47 2.50 9.44
C ALA A 69 -5.24 2.37 8.10
N ILE A 70 -6.56 2.12 8.15
CA ILE A 70 -7.38 2.05 6.94
C ILE A 70 -7.85 3.46 6.53
N PHE A 71 -7.76 3.72 5.22
CA PHE A 71 -8.26 4.93 4.60
C PHE A 71 -9.08 4.60 3.36
N VAL A 72 -10.10 5.40 3.10
CA VAL A 72 -11.06 5.15 2.02
C VAL A 72 -11.22 6.37 1.13
N CYS A 73 -11.14 6.17 -0.18
CA CYS A 73 -11.57 7.16 -1.16
C CYS A 73 -12.99 6.82 -1.63
N ASP A 74 -13.99 7.59 -1.21
CA ASP A 74 -15.39 7.37 -1.62
C ASP A 74 -15.64 7.74 -3.09
N HIS A 75 -14.78 8.57 -3.70
CA HIS A 75 -14.93 8.96 -5.10
C HIS A 75 -14.53 7.83 -6.07
N CYS A 76 -13.38 7.20 -5.80
CA CYS A 76 -12.87 6.07 -6.60
C CYS A 76 -13.24 4.70 -6.04
N LEU A 77 -13.91 4.68 -4.88
CA LEU A 77 -14.24 3.48 -4.11
C LEU A 77 -12.97 2.65 -3.86
N MET A 78 -11.91 3.25 -3.33
CA MET A 78 -10.64 2.56 -3.07
C MET A 78 -10.35 2.46 -1.58
N VAL A 79 -9.89 1.29 -1.14
CA VAL A 79 -9.50 1.03 0.26
C VAL A 79 -7.99 0.85 0.34
N TYR A 80 -7.35 1.76 1.06
CA TYR A 80 -5.96 1.66 1.46
C TYR A 80 -5.93 1.05 2.85
N ASP A 81 -5.22 -0.06 3.01
CA ASP A 81 -5.18 -0.82 4.26
C ASP A 81 -3.92 -0.53 5.08
N ASP A 82 -3.76 -1.29 6.16
CA ASP A 82 -2.64 -1.26 7.10
C ASP A 82 -1.28 -1.63 6.50
N PHE A 83 -1.25 -2.22 5.30
CA PHE A 83 -0.02 -2.44 4.52
C PHE A 83 0.28 -1.29 3.57
N SER A 84 -0.66 -0.40 3.34
CA SER A 84 -0.47 0.75 2.44
C SER A 84 0.44 1.84 3.04
N GLY A 85 0.80 1.74 4.32
CA GLY A 85 1.70 2.68 5.03
C GLY A 85 1.05 4.03 5.40
N GLU A 86 1.81 4.90 6.09
CA GLU A 86 1.37 6.28 6.41
C GLU A 86 1.29 7.19 5.17
N LYS A 87 2.02 6.83 4.10
CA LYS A 87 1.93 7.41 2.76
C LYS A 87 1.63 6.26 1.81
N LYS A 88 0.53 6.42 1.10
CA LYS A 88 -0.25 5.34 0.53
C LYS A 88 0.42 4.74 -0.70
N SER A 89 0.39 3.42 -0.77
CA SER A 89 0.70 2.62 -1.97
C SER A 89 -0.02 3.19 -3.19
N MET A 90 0.75 3.85 -4.08
CA MET A 90 0.49 4.16 -5.50
C MET A 90 1.25 5.41 -6.02
N SER A 91 2.28 5.88 -5.33
CA SER A 91 3.29 6.76 -5.94
C SER A 91 4.69 6.13 -6.00
N GLY A 92 4.82 4.84 -5.63
CA GLY A 92 6.12 4.19 -5.48
C GLY A 92 6.91 4.80 -4.32
N ASP A 93 6.30 4.84 -3.13
CA ASP A 93 7.00 5.31 -1.95
C ASP A 93 7.53 4.16 -1.10
N ASP A 94 8.64 4.44 -0.42
CA ASP A 94 9.41 3.52 0.41
C ASP A 94 8.68 3.12 1.72
N ARG A 95 7.36 3.36 1.81
CA ARG A 95 6.58 3.20 3.05
C ARG A 95 5.44 2.21 2.93
N SER A 96 5.06 1.83 1.72
CA SER A 96 4.11 0.75 1.48
C SER A 96 4.75 -0.60 1.78
N LEU A 97 4.11 -1.39 2.63
CA LEU A 97 4.59 -2.69 3.06
C LEU A 97 3.99 -3.80 2.19
N CYS A 98 4.80 -4.80 1.89
CA CYS A 98 4.35 -5.99 1.18
C CYS A 98 3.44 -6.83 2.08
N LYS A 99 2.21 -7.12 1.64
CA LYS A 99 1.27 -8.02 2.35
C LYS A 99 1.82 -9.42 2.61
N ILE A 100 2.82 -9.85 1.85
CA ILE A 100 3.38 -11.20 1.92
C ILE A 100 4.65 -11.26 2.78
N CYS A 101 5.53 -10.26 2.68
CA CYS A 101 6.85 -10.30 3.34
C CYS A 101 7.15 -9.07 4.20
N ASN A 102 6.15 -8.20 4.42
CA ASN A 102 6.22 -6.94 5.17
C ASN A 102 7.38 -6.00 4.81
N SER A 103 8.02 -6.19 3.65
CA SER A 103 9.14 -5.35 3.20
C SER A 103 8.61 -4.02 2.64
N PRO A 104 9.27 -2.88 2.92
CA PRO A 104 8.94 -1.55 2.38
C PRO A 104 9.40 -1.40 0.91
N SER A 105 9.11 -2.42 0.10
CA SER A 105 9.65 -2.57 -1.24
C SER A 105 8.56 -2.77 -2.29
N VAL A 106 7.37 -2.18 -2.09
CA VAL A 106 6.26 -2.24 -3.06
C VAL A 106 6.25 -0.98 -3.94
N TRP A 107 6.54 -1.15 -5.24
CA TRP A 107 6.73 -0.04 -6.18
C TRP A 107 5.99 -0.29 -7.48
N TYR A 108 5.82 0.74 -8.31
CA TYR A 108 5.40 0.55 -9.69
C TYR A 108 6.40 -0.33 -10.43
N LEU A 109 5.87 -1.29 -11.17
CA LEU A 109 6.69 -2.26 -11.89
C LEU A 109 7.62 -1.57 -12.93
N GLY A 110 7.24 -0.41 -13.44
CA GLY A 110 8.10 0.41 -14.30
C GLY A 110 9.46 0.80 -13.70
N ASN A 111 9.59 0.87 -12.37
CA ASN A 111 10.89 1.13 -11.73
C ASN A 111 11.82 -0.09 -11.78
N ALA A 112 11.27 -1.31 -11.81
CA ALA A 112 12.04 -2.54 -11.95
C ALA A 112 12.77 -2.64 -13.31
N VAL A 113 12.32 -1.85 -14.29
CA VAL A 113 12.98 -1.69 -15.58
C VAL A 113 14.33 -0.98 -15.43
N ILE A 114 14.37 0.11 -14.65
CA ILE A 114 15.58 0.92 -14.44
C ILE A 114 16.65 0.12 -13.71
N THR A 115 16.22 -0.66 -12.73
CA THR A 115 17.09 -1.45 -11.84
C THR A 115 17.48 -2.81 -12.44
N GLY A 116 16.89 -3.20 -13.57
CA GLY A 116 17.17 -4.49 -14.23
C GLY A 116 16.50 -5.70 -13.58
N GLU A 117 15.54 -5.49 -12.67
CA GLU A 117 14.86 -6.55 -11.91
C GLU A 117 13.66 -7.17 -12.67
N MET A 118 13.33 -6.67 -13.87
CA MET A 118 12.18 -7.15 -14.64
C MET A 118 12.25 -8.65 -14.98
N ALA A 119 13.45 -9.18 -15.19
CA ALA A 119 13.65 -10.59 -15.50
C ALA A 119 13.15 -11.49 -14.35
N GLU A 120 13.42 -11.12 -13.11
CA GLU A 120 13.02 -11.88 -11.93
C GLU A 120 11.50 -11.82 -11.70
N PHE A 121 10.89 -10.66 -11.92
CA PHE A 121 9.43 -10.52 -11.91
C PHE A 121 8.77 -11.40 -12.98
N ARG A 122 9.33 -11.44 -14.19
CA ARG A 122 8.83 -12.27 -15.30
C ARG A 122 8.96 -13.76 -15.01
N GLU A 123 10.08 -14.18 -14.44
CA GLU A 123 10.31 -15.58 -14.05
C GLU A 123 9.35 -16.02 -12.94
N THR A 124 9.19 -15.18 -11.91
CA THR A 124 8.34 -15.51 -10.75
C THR A 124 6.85 -15.49 -11.07
N ASN A 125 6.41 -14.64 -12.01
CA ASN A 125 5.00 -14.43 -12.35
C ASN A 125 4.72 -14.81 -13.82
N SER A 126 5.27 -15.96 -14.24
CA SER A 126 5.22 -16.43 -15.63
C SER A 126 3.81 -16.55 -16.21
N GLU A 127 2.82 -16.83 -15.36
CA GLU A 127 1.41 -16.96 -15.68
C GLU A 127 0.73 -15.63 -16.00
N TRP A 128 1.32 -14.50 -15.61
CA TRP A 128 0.79 -13.15 -15.84
C TRP A 128 1.47 -12.42 -16.99
N VAL A 129 2.48 -13.03 -17.62
CA VAL A 129 3.30 -12.39 -18.66
C VAL A 129 2.46 -12.03 -19.90
N LYS A 130 1.39 -12.78 -20.19
CA LYS A 130 0.55 -12.50 -21.37
C LYS A 130 -0.41 -11.34 -21.15
N GLU A 131 -0.84 -11.18 -19.91
CA GLU A 131 -1.87 -10.25 -19.43
C GLU A 131 -1.27 -8.90 -19.01
N ILE A 132 -0.04 -8.92 -18.48
CA ILE A 132 0.67 -7.73 -17.99
C ILE A 132 1.73 -7.30 -19.00
N GLU A 133 1.47 -6.19 -19.68
CA GLU A 133 2.35 -5.70 -20.74
C GLU A 133 3.77 -5.38 -20.27
N CYS A 134 3.93 -4.81 -19.07
CA CYS A 134 5.27 -4.50 -18.55
C CYS A 134 6.13 -5.77 -18.35
N LEU A 135 5.51 -6.92 -18.04
CA LEU A 135 6.21 -8.20 -18.00
C LEU A 135 6.47 -8.73 -19.41
N ARG A 136 5.52 -8.56 -20.33
CA ARG A 136 5.59 -9.02 -21.72
C ARG A 136 6.67 -8.32 -22.53
N CYS A 137 6.91 -7.04 -22.26
CA CYS A 137 7.73 -6.19 -23.11
C CYS A 137 9.15 -6.79 -23.29
N GLU A 138 9.42 -7.31 -24.50
CA GLU A 138 10.70 -7.95 -24.86
C GLU A 138 11.77 -6.94 -25.27
N ARG A 139 11.35 -5.72 -25.67
CA ARG A 139 12.25 -4.58 -25.78
C ARG A 139 12.66 -4.19 -24.36
N LYS A 140 13.91 -3.78 -24.12
CA LYS A 140 14.28 -3.11 -22.86
C LYS A 140 13.30 -1.94 -22.70
N PRO A 141 12.29 -2.03 -21.81
CA PRO A 141 11.34 -0.94 -21.68
C PRO A 141 12.14 0.27 -21.18
N THR A 142 11.69 1.47 -21.48
CA THR A 142 12.00 2.60 -20.60
C THR A 142 11.03 2.55 -19.41
N PRO A 143 11.36 3.12 -18.24
CA PRO A 143 10.39 3.26 -17.15
C PRO A 143 9.09 3.94 -17.60
N GLY A 144 9.18 4.89 -18.55
CA GLY A 144 8.02 5.51 -19.18
C GLY A 144 7.15 4.50 -19.92
N ASP A 145 7.74 3.58 -20.68
CA ASP A 145 6.97 2.58 -21.43
C ASP A 145 6.09 1.76 -20.52
N CYS A 146 6.57 1.26 -19.38
CA CYS A 146 5.72 0.51 -18.45
C CYS A 146 4.59 1.34 -17.80
N VAL A 147 4.80 2.65 -17.59
CA VAL A 147 3.76 3.56 -17.08
C VAL A 147 2.72 3.86 -18.17
N PHE A 148 3.16 4.06 -19.41
CA PHE A 148 2.34 4.45 -20.55
C PHE A 148 1.78 3.28 -21.37
N CYS A 149 2.28 2.05 -21.17
CA CYS A 149 1.80 0.84 -21.85
C CYS A 149 0.28 0.75 -21.71
N ASP A 150 -0.45 0.87 -22.81
CA ASP A 150 -1.91 0.99 -22.87
C ASP A 150 -2.59 -0.32 -22.48
N THR A 151 -2.56 -0.61 -21.18
CA THR A 151 -3.24 -1.76 -20.59
C THR A 151 -4.07 -1.28 -19.42
N ALA A 152 -5.24 -1.90 -19.28
CA ALA A 152 -6.14 -1.64 -18.16
C ALA A 152 -5.51 -2.03 -16.80
N ILE A 153 -4.54 -2.96 -16.81
CA ILE A 153 -3.92 -3.50 -15.60
C ILE A 153 -2.57 -2.82 -15.38
N LYS A 154 -2.48 -1.99 -14.34
CA LYS A 154 -1.24 -1.34 -13.89
C LYS A 154 -0.78 -1.98 -12.58
N PRO A 155 0.10 -3.01 -12.63
CA PRO A 155 0.51 -3.69 -11.41
C PRO A 155 1.61 -2.91 -10.68
N THR A 156 1.62 -3.06 -9.37
CA THR A 156 2.79 -2.79 -8.52
C THR A 156 3.45 -4.11 -8.14
N GLY A 157 4.74 -4.08 -7.78
CA GLY A 157 5.51 -5.25 -7.45
C GLY A 157 6.32 -5.06 -6.17
N CYS A 158 6.39 -6.09 -5.35
CA CYS A 158 7.32 -6.13 -4.22
C CYS A 158 8.70 -6.61 -4.67
N ARG A 159 9.70 -5.74 -4.66
CA ARG A 159 11.07 -6.08 -5.09
C ARG A 159 11.77 -7.14 -4.23
N ASN A 160 11.28 -7.38 -3.01
CA ASN A 160 11.86 -8.36 -2.09
C ASN A 160 11.36 -9.79 -2.31
N CYS A 161 10.11 -9.96 -2.76
CA CYS A 161 9.52 -11.30 -2.91
C CYS A 161 8.81 -11.51 -4.26
N GLN A 162 8.96 -10.54 -5.15
CA GLN A 162 8.40 -10.44 -6.49
C GLN A 162 6.88 -10.63 -6.59
N THR A 163 6.16 -10.39 -5.48
CA THR A 163 4.69 -10.42 -5.49
C THR A 163 4.16 -9.23 -6.28
N LEU A 164 3.34 -9.50 -7.30
CA LEU A 164 2.58 -8.47 -8.02
C LEU A 164 1.26 -8.16 -7.33
N TYR A 165 0.81 -6.93 -7.47
CA TYR A 165 -0.46 -6.45 -6.92
C TYR A 165 -1.23 -5.66 -7.97
N ILE A 166 -2.56 -5.73 -7.91
CA ILE A 166 -3.46 -4.91 -8.72
C ILE A 166 -4.62 -4.39 -7.88
N TRP A 167 -5.20 -3.27 -8.31
CA TRP A 167 -6.48 -2.81 -7.76
C TRP A 167 -7.62 -3.60 -8.37
N ARG A 168 -8.37 -4.32 -7.53
CA ARG A 168 -9.50 -5.13 -7.98
C ARG A 168 -10.74 -4.84 -7.15
N GLN A 169 -11.87 -4.66 -7.83
CA GLN A 169 -13.18 -4.61 -7.20
C GLN A 169 -13.62 -6.02 -6.81
N PHE A 170 -14.23 -6.16 -5.64
CA PHE A 170 -14.69 -7.45 -5.14
C PHE A 170 -16.20 -7.46 -4.91
N GLU A 171 -16.96 -8.26 -5.67
CA GLU A 171 -18.42 -8.37 -5.50
C GLU A 171 -18.82 -9.10 -4.21
N PRO A 172 -19.80 -8.61 -3.43
CA PRO A 172 -20.76 -7.56 -3.77
C PRO A 172 -20.30 -6.14 -3.43
N SER A 173 -19.07 -5.98 -2.96
CA SER A 173 -18.52 -4.68 -2.64
C SER A 173 -18.19 -3.88 -3.90
N LYS A 174 -18.51 -2.59 -3.87
CA LYS A 174 -18.07 -1.67 -4.93
C LYS A 174 -16.65 -1.15 -4.69
N TYR A 175 -16.06 -1.48 -3.55
CA TYR A 175 -14.70 -1.07 -3.21
C TYR A 175 -13.64 -1.90 -3.93
N LYS A 176 -12.58 -1.21 -4.33
CA LYS A 176 -11.35 -1.75 -4.88
C LYS A 176 -10.31 -1.89 -3.77
N PHE A 177 -9.66 -3.04 -3.76
CA PHE A 177 -8.59 -3.39 -2.84
C PHE A 177 -7.32 -3.70 -3.62
N LEU A 178 -6.16 -3.48 -2.99
CA LEU A 178 -4.87 -3.87 -3.57
C LEU A 178 -4.67 -5.36 -3.30
N VAL A 179 -4.88 -6.19 -4.34
CA VAL A 179 -4.90 -7.65 -4.25
C VAL A 179 -3.59 -8.22 -4.78
N PRO A 180 -2.91 -9.13 -4.05
CA PRO A 180 -1.77 -9.84 -4.59
C PRO A 180 -2.20 -10.82 -5.71
N LEU A 181 -1.42 -10.90 -6.77
CA LEU A 181 -1.62 -11.83 -7.89
C LEU A 181 -0.92 -13.19 -7.69
N THR A 182 -0.48 -13.48 -6.47
CA THR A 182 0.22 -14.72 -6.11
C THR A 182 -0.61 -15.48 -5.08
N ASP A 183 -0.46 -16.81 -5.06
CA ASP A 183 -1.11 -17.69 -4.08
C ASP A 183 -0.43 -17.69 -2.70
N LYS A 184 0.57 -16.84 -2.48
CA LYS A 184 1.26 -16.71 -1.19
C LYS A 184 0.29 -16.18 -0.13
N ALA A 185 0.45 -16.69 1.10
CA ALA A 185 -0.36 -16.26 2.24
C ALA A 185 -0.10 -14.79 2.60
N ILE A 186 -1.20 -14.06 2.82
CA ILE A 186 -1.17 -12.68 3.33
C ILE A 186 -0.88 -12.72 4.84
N LEU A 187 -0.01 -11.83 5.30
CA LEU A 187 0.31 -11.63 6.72
C LEU A 187 -0.92 -11.13 7.49
N GLN A 188 -1.01 -11.48 8.77
CA GLN A 188 -2.18 -11.15 9.58
C GLN A 188 -2.19 -9.67 9.97
N SER A 189 -1.01 -9.10 10.23
CA SER A 189 -0.80 -7.69 10.52
C SER A 189 0.46 -7.17 9.83
N SER A 190 0.47 -5.87 9.50
CA SER A 190 1.69 -5.17 9.07
C SER A 190 2.73 -5.00 10.20
N THR A 191 2.38 -5.36 11.44
CA THR A 191 3.31 -5.33 12.59
C THR A 191 4.08 -6.64 12.80
N ASP A 192 3.73 -7.70 12.06
CA ASP A 192 4.17 -9.08 12.29
C ASP A 192 5.69 -9.33 12.12
N LEU A 193 6.50 -8.35 11.69
CA LEU A 193 7.97 -8.50 11.54
C LEU A 193 8.84 -7.72 12.53
N THR A 194 8.27 -7.10 13.58
CA THR A 194 9.10 -6.40 14.59
C THR A 194 9.87 -7.33 15.55
N MET A 195 9.78 -8.66 15.41
CA MET A 195 10.48 -9.62 16.30
C MET A 195 11.31 -10.69 15.56
N GLY A 196 12.08 -10.31 14.55
CA GLY A 196 12.88 -11.30 13.78
C GLY A 196 14.18 -10.82 13.14
N GLY A 197 14.80 -9.73 13.60
CA GLY A 197 16.07 -9.28 13.02
C GLY A 197 16.82 -8.25 13.87
N LEU A 198 17.56 -8.76 14.85
CA LEU A 198 18.79 -8.15 15.36
C LEU A 198 19.96 -9.01 14.87
#